data_AF-A0A7S1Q2C9-F1
#
_entry.id   AF-A0A7S1Q2C9-F1
#
_cell.length_a   1.000
_cell.length_b   1.000
_cell.length_c   1.000
_cell.angle_alpha   90.00
_cell.angle_beta   90.00
_cell.angle_gamma   90.00
#
_symmetry.space_group_name_H-M   'P 1'
#
loop_
_entity.id
_entity.type
_entity.pdbx_description
1 polymer ?
#
loop_
_entity_poly.entity_id
_entity_poly.type
_entity_poly.pdbx_seq_one_letter_code
_entity_poly.pdbx_strand_id
1 'polypeptide(L)'
;WMNKENSFAERIVAFAAVEGILFSGSFCAIYWLKKRGLMPGLTFSNELISRDEGLHAEFACMIYGMLQHKLPEDVVHGIIRDAVEVERQFICEALSCDLIGMNNELMTRYIEFVADRLLTALGHSKLFGASNPFDWMELISLQGKTNFFEKRVGEYQKAGVMSSVSKGELGEAEVKGFALDVDF
;
A
#
# COMPACT_ATOMS: atom_id res chain seq x y z
N TRP A 1 3.95 -16.92 13.47
CA TRP A 1 5.33 -16.39 13.49
C TRP A 1 5.59 -15.28 14.52
N MET A 2 4.59 -14.48 14.92
CA MET A 2 4.81 -13.33 15.82
C MET A 2 4.86 -13.65 17.33
N ASN A 3 4.81 -14.92 17.71
CA ASN A 3 4.84 -15.33 19.13
C ASN A 3 6.20 -15.02 19.79
N LYS A 4 6.19 -14.85 21.12
CA LYS A 4 7.38 -14.47 21.92
C LYS A 4 8.52 -15.50 21.86
N GLU A 5 8.16 -16.74 21.52
CA GLU A 5 8.97 -17.95 21.50
C GLU A 5 9.84 -18.02 20.24
N ASN A 6 9.43 -17.30 19.17
CA ASN A 6 10.25 -17.13 17.98
C ASN A 6 11.33 -16.07 18.22
N SER A 7 12.42 -16.11 17.48
CA SER A 7 13.48 -15.12 17.54
C SER A 7 13.01 -13.72 17.10
N PHE A 8 13.75 -12.68 17.49
CA PHE A 8 13.47 -11.33 17.02
C PHE A 8 13.54 -11.24 15.48
N ALA A 9 14.50 -11.92 14.86
CA ALA A 9 14.65 -11.97 13.41
C ALA A 9 13.42 -12.60 12.73
N GLU A 10 12.89 -13.71 13.26
CA GLU A 10 11.67 -14.35 12.72
C GLU A 10 10.46 -13.44 12.82
N ARG A 11 10.31 -12.74 13.96
CA ARG A 11 9.20 -11.80 14.14
C ARG A 11 9.31 -10.61 13.19
N ILE A 12 10.51 -10.09 12.93
CA ILE A 12 10.70 -8.98 11.97
C ILE A 12 10.40 -9.43 10.53
N VAL A 13 10.84 -10.62 10.12
CA VAL A 13 10.51 -11.16 8.78
C VAL A 13 9.00 -11.40 8.65
N ALA A 14 8.37 -11.96 9.68
CA ALA A 14 6.93 -12.12 9.71
C ALA A 14 6.17 -10.79 9.65
N PHE A 15 6.64 -9.78 10.38
CA PHE A 15 6.08 -8.43 10.33
C PHE A 15 6.22 -7.84 8.92
N ALA A 16 7.39 -7.97 8.29
CA ALA A 16 7.59 -7.55 6.91
C ALA A 16 6.64 -8.26 5.93
N ALA A 17 6.36 -9.55 6.15
CA ALA A 17 5.39 -10.30 5.33
C ALA A 17 3.94 -9.81 5.55
N VAL A 18 3.58 -9.47 6.79
CA VAL A 18 2.26 -8.91 7.11
C VAL A 18 2.07 -7.55 6.42
N GLU A 19 3.02 -6.64 6.56
CA GLU A 19 2.90 -5.29 6.00
C GLU A 19 3.12 -5.26 4.47
N GLY A 20 3.95 -6.18 3.95
CA GLY A 20 4.36 -6.17 2.55
C GLY A 20 3.58 -7.10 1.61
N ILE A 21 3.07 -8.23 2.11
CA ILE A 21 2.39 -9.25 1.29
C ILE A 21 0.89 -9.31 1.61
N LEU A 22 0.54 -9.41 2.89
CA LEU A 22 -0.88 -9.42 3.25
C LEU A 22 -1.51 -8.07 2.85
N PHE A 23 -2.77 -8.10 2.43
CA PHE A 23 -3.51 -6.97 1.85
C PHE A 23 -3.02 -6.48 0.48
N SER A 24 -1.90 -6.96 -0.06
CA SER A 24 -1.42 -6.55 -1.39
C SER A 24 -2.45 -6.85 -2.49
N GLY A 25 -3.19 -7.95 -2.37
CA GLY A 25 -4.28 -8.29 -3.27
C GLY A 25 -5.44 -7.30 -3.20
N SER A 26 -5.81 -6.88 -1.98
CA SER A 26 -6.85 -5.88 -1.75
C SER A 26 -6.49 -4.52 -2.33
N PHE A 27 -5.25 -4.07 -2.10
CA PHE A 27 -4.75 -2.80 -2.65
C PHE A 27 -4.81 -2.81 -4.18
N CYS A 28 -4.36 -3.90 -4.81
CA CYS A 28 -4.43 -4.09 -6.24
C CYS A 28 -5.88 -4.07 -6.76
N ALA A 29 -6.80 -4.76 -6.09
CA ALA A 29 -8.21 -4.78 -6.47
C ALA A 29 -8.88 -3.40 -6.38
N ILE A 30 -8.53 -2.59 -5.38
CA ILE A 30 -9.03 -1.21 -5.28
C ILE A 30 -8.39 -0.31 -6.33
N TYR A 31 -7.10 -0.50 -6.64
CA TYR A 31 -6.44 0.24 -7.72
C TYR A 31 -7.00 -0.09 -9.11
N TRP A 32 -7.56 -1.28 -9.30
CA TRP A 32 -8.31 -1.61 -10.52
C TRP A 32 -9.54 -0.71 -10.72
N LEU A 33 -10.19 -0.26 -9.63
CA LEU A 33 -11.25 0.77 -9.67
C LEU A 33 -10.67 2.14 -10.03
N LYS A 34 -9.52 2.50 -9.44
CA LYS A 34 -8.82 3.76 -9.74
C LYS A 34 -8.51 3.90 -11.23
N LYS A 35 -7.99 2.85 -11.88
CA LYS A 35 -7.71 2.84 -13.33
C LYS A 35 -8.93 3.24 -14.17
N ARG A 36 -10.14 2.97 -13.68
CA ARG A 36 -11.42 3.26 -14.35
C ARG A 36 -12.04 4.60 -13.94
N GLY A 37 -11.38 5.36 -13.07
CA GLY A 37 -11.90 6.62 -12.54
C GLY A 37 -13.07 6.43 -11.59
N LEU A 38 -13.18 5.27 -10.94
CA LEU A 38 -14.27 4.93 -10.03
C LEU A 38 -13.88 5.14 -8.56
N MET A 39 -14.86 5.50 -7.74
CA MET A 39 -14.75 5.61 -6.27
C MET A 39 -13.55 6.45 -5.77
N PRO A 40 -13.42 7.73 -6.20
CA PRO A 40 -12.22 8.54 -5.97
C PRO A 40 -11.83 8.70 -4.49
N GLY A 41 -12.80 8.78 -3.59
CA GLY A 41 -12.53 8.83 -2.15
C GLY A 41 -11.90 7.55 -1.61
N LEU A 42 -12.45 6.39 -2.01
CA LEU A 42 -11.92 5.07 -1.62
C LEU A 42 -10.51 4.85 -2.18
N THR A 43 -10.31 5.16 -3.47
CA THR A 43 -9.01 4.96 -4.12
C THR A 43 -7.95 5.90 -3.56
N PHE A 44 -8.32 7.13 -3.20
CA PHE A 44 -7.41 8.05 -2.51
C PHE A 44 -7.02 7.54 -1.12
N SER A 45 -7.98 7.05 -0.32
CA SER A 45 -7.65 6.41 0.96
C SER A 45 -6.74 5.20 0.78
N ASN A 46 -6.97 4.37 -0.23
CA ASN A 46 -6.14 3.22 -0.56
C ASN A 46 -4.69 3.63 -0.90
N GLU A 47 -4.50 4.77 -1.59
CA GLU A 47 -3.17 5.32 -1.87
C GLU A 47 -2.42 5.70 -0.60
N LEU A 48 -3.09 6.40 0.32
CA LEU A 48 -2.46 6.82 1.57
C LEU A 48 -2.08 5.60 2.42
N ILE A 49 -3.01 4.65 2.57
CA ILE A 49 -2.77 3.44 3.37
C ILE A 49 -1.65 2.61 2.76
N SER A 50 -1.73 2.27 1.46
CA SER A 50 -0.69 1.43 0.83
C SER A 50 0.68 2.10 0.77
N ARG A 51 0.75 3.44 0.75
CA ARG A 51 2.01 4.17 0.91
C ARG A 51 2.59 3.95 2.31
N ASP A 52 1.77 4.09 3.34
CA ASP A 52 2.22 3.96 4.72
C ASP A 52 2.63 2.50 5.03
N GLU A 53 1.90 1.50 4.53
CA GLU A 53 2.31 0.08 4.65
C GLU A 53 3.62 -0.22 3.90
N GLY A 54 3.83 0.43 2.75
CA GLY A 54 5.11 0.37 2.04
C GLY A 54 6.28 0.85 2.90
N LEU A 55 6.09 1.93 3.67
CA LEU A 55 7.08 2.44 4.62
C LEU A 55 7.28 1.51 5.81
N HIS A 56 6.21 0.89 6.34
CA HIS A 56 6.31 -0.09 7.42
C HIS A 56 7.11 -1.33 6.99
N ALA A 57 6.83 -1.86 5.80
CA ALA A 57 7.56 -2.99 5.23
C ALA A 57 9.05 -2.65 4.96
N GLU A 58 9.33 -1.45 4.41
CA GLU A 58 10.70 -0.98 4.20
C GLU A 58 11.46 -0.83 5.52
N PHE A 59 10.80 -0.29 6.55
CA PHE A 59 11.37 -0.18 7.90
C PHE A 59 11.71 -1.56 8.50
N ALA A 60 10.83 -2.55 8.32
CA ALA A 60 11.08 -3.92 8.74
C ALA A 60 12.29 -4.52 8.00
N CYS A 61 12.41 -4.30 6.69
CA CYS A 61 13.55 -4.73 5.89
C CYS A 61 14.85 -4.06 6.34
N MET A 62 14.81 -2.76 6.65
CA MET A 62 15.96 -2.02 7.17
C MET A 62 16.43 -2.58 8.51
N ILE A 63 15.51 -2.78 9.48
CA ILE A 63 15.85 -3.39 10.77
C ILE A 63 16.44 -4.77 10.56
N TYR A 64 15.80 -5.61 9.74
CA TYR A 64 16.30 -6.94 9.43
C TYR A 64 17.72 -6.85 8.85
N GLY A 65 17.95 -5.91 7.92
CA GLY A 65 19.22 -5.53 7.31
C GLY A 65 20.34 -5.22 8.30
N MET A 66 20.02 -4.62 9.44
CA MET A 66 20.98 -4.27 10.50
C MET A 66 21.33 -5.45 11.44
N LEU A 67 20.59 -6.56 11.40
CA LEU A 67 20.89 -7.74 12.21
C LEU A 67 22.20 -8.41 11.77
N GLN A 68 23.03 -8.78 12.75
CA GLN A 68 24.29 -9.51 12.52
C GLN A 68 24.04 -10.97 12.13
N HIS A 69 23.07 -11.61 12.79
CA HIS A 69 22.68 -13.00 12.52
C HIS A 69 21.36 -13.02 11.75
N LYS A 70 21.45 -13.25 10.44
CA LYS A 70 20.29 -13.45 9.57
C LYS A 70 19.70 -14.85 9.79
N LEU A 71 18.42 -14.98 9.50
CA LEU A 71 17.77 -16.28 9.46
C LEU A 71 18.28 -17.10 8.26
N PRO A 72 18.28 -18.43 8.39
CA PRO A 72 18.41 -19.34 7.26
C PRO A 72 17.36 -19.05 6.18
N GLU A 73 17.75 -19.26 4.93
CA GLU A 73 16.91 -18.97 3.77
C GLU A 73 15.62 -19.80 3.75
N ASP A 74 15.69 -21.06 4.16
CA ASP A 74 14.54 -21.97 4.25
C ASP A 74 13.48 -21.48 5.25
N VAL A 75 13.89 -20.88 6.36
CA VAL A 75 12.98 -20.31 7.36
C VAL A 75 12.27 -19.08 6.79
N VAL A 76 13.00 -18.18 6.13
CA VAL A 76 12.42 -16.98 5.51
C VAL A 76 11.50 -17.36 4.36
N HIS A 77 11.93 -18.26 3.48
CA HIS A 77 11.10 -18.79 2.39
C HIS A 77 9.83 -19.47 2.93
N GLY A 78 9.91 -20.17 4.06
CA GLY A 78 8.74 -20.76 4.72
C GLY A 78 7.70 -19.70 5.12
N ILE A 79 8.14 -18.66 5.85
CA ILE A 79 7.26 -17.56 6.27
C ILE A 79 6.63 -16.86 5.05
N ILE A 80 7.42 -16.55 4.04
CA ILE A 80 6.94 -15.87 2.83
C ILE A 80 5.97 -16.74 2.04
N ARG A 81 6.26 -18.03 1.87
CA ARG A 81 5.36 -18.96 1.16
C ARG A 81 4.01 -19.06 1.83
N ASP A 82 3.99 -19.20 3.16
CA ASP A 82 2.75 -19.28 3.92
C ASP A 82 1.95 -17.97 3.83
N ALA A 83 2.62 -16.81 3.89
CA ALA A 83 1.96 -15.50 3.73
C ALA A 83 1.34 -15.35 2.32
N VAL A 84 2.05 -15.79 1.28
CA VAL A 84 1.53 -15.80 -0.11
C VAL A 84 0.31 -16.69 -0.23
N GLU A 85 0.33 -17.89 0.35
CA GLU A 85 -0.81 -18.81 0.26
C GLU A 85 -2.05 -18.25 0.97
N VAL A 86 -1.87 -17.64 2.15
CA VAL A 86 -2.97 -16.99 2.88
C VAL A 86 -3.57 -15.83 2.07
N GLU A 87 -2.74 -14.93 1.53
CA GLU A 87 -3.22 -13.79 0.76
C GLU A 87 -3.89 -14.24 -0.56
N ARG A 88 -3.31 -15.25 -1.22
CA ARG A 88 -3.87 -15.85 -2.43
C ARG A 88 -5.26 -16.44 -2.17
N GLN A 89 -5.40 -17.22 -1.11
CA GLN A 89 -6.69 -17.78 -0.73
C GLN A 89 -7.70 -16.66 -0.45
N PHE A 90 -7.32 -15.68 0.37
CA PHE A 90 -8.17 -14.55 0.73
C PHE A 90 -8.66 -13.79 -0.50
N ILE A 91 -7.76 -13.38 -1.40
CA ILE A 91 -8.15 -12.52 -2.52
C ILE A 91 -8.97 -13.28 -3.57
N CYS A 92 -8.68 -14.56 -3.80
CA CYS A 92 -9.41 -15.39 -4.75
C CYS A 92 -10.81 -15.75 -4.25
N GLU A 93 -11.01 -15.85 -2.94
CA GLU A 93 -12.34 -16.00 -2.34
C GLU A 93 -13.11 -14.67 -2.30
N ALA A 94 -12.42 -13.55 -2.02
CA ALA A 94 -13.03 -12.21 -1.97
C ALA A 94 -13.50 -11.73 -3.35
N LEU A 95 -12.77 -12.07 -4.42
CA LEU A 95 -13.17 -11.79 -5.79
C LEU A 95 -14.12 -12.89 -6.29
N SER A 96 -15.42 -12.69 -6.08
CA SER A 96 -16.46 -13.68 -6.40
C SER A 96 -16.58 -14.04 -7.89
N CYS A 97 -15.92 -13.29 -8.78
CA CYS A 97 -15.83 -13.57 -10.20
C CYS A 97 -14.59 -12.92 -10.83
N ASP A 98 -14.23 -13.40 -12.02
CA ASP A 98 -13.18 -12.77 -12.82
C ASP A 98 -13.62 -11.39 -13.30
N LEU A 99 -12.77 -10.40 -13.05
CA LEU A 99 -12.96 -9.02 -13.49
C LEU A 99 -12.19 -8.77 -14.78
N ILE A 100 -12.65 -7.81 -15.59
CA ILE A 100 -11.99 -7.46 -16.85
C ILE A 100 -10.56 -6.99 -16.58
N GLY A 101 -9.57 -7.76 -17.04
CA GLY A 101 -8.15 -7.48 -16.83
C GLY A 101 -7.67 -7.70 -15.39
N MET A 102 -8.40 -8.47 -14.57
CA MET A 102 -7.99 -8.91 -13.24
C MET A 102 -8.75 -10.18 -12.85
N ASN A 103 -8.08 -11.32 -12.80
CA ASN A 103 -8.66 -12.62 -12.43
C ASN A 103 -7.78 -13.31 -11.38
N ASN A 104 -8.20 -14.48 -10.91
CA ASN A 104 -7.48 -15.23 -9.88
C ASN A 104 -6.04 -15.59 -10.26
N GLU A 105 -5.78 -15.92 -11.53
CA GLU A 105 -4.44 -16.24 -12.03
C GLU A 105 -3.51 -15.02 -12.01
N LEU A 106 -4.00 -13.89 -12.52
CA LEU A 106 -3.23 -12.63 -12.53
C LEU A 106 -3.00 -12.11 -11.11
N MET A 107 -4.00 -12.22 -10.23
CA MET A 107 -3.86 -11.84 -8.82
C MET A 107 -2.83 -12.70 -8.09
N THR A 108 -2.86 -14.02 -8.32
CA THR A 108 -1.85 -14.94 -7.76
C THR A 108 -0.44 -14.53 -8.20
N ARG A 109 -0.23 -14.34 -9.51
CA ARG A 109 1.08 -13.92 -10.05
C ARG A 109 1.52 -12.56 -9.52
N TYR A 110 0.60 -11.65 -9.26
CA TYR A 110 0.92 -10.36 -8.65
C TYR A 110 1.39 -10.51 -7.20
N ILE A 111 0.72 -11.33 -6.38
CA ILE A 111 1.14 -11.61 -5.00
C ILE A 111 2.53 -12.25 -4.97
N GLU A 112 2.78 -13.20 -5.86
CA GLU A 112 4.11 -13.83 -6.03
C GLU A 112 5.19 -12.81 -6.41
N PHE A 113 4.87 -11.87 -7.31
CA PHE A 113 5.76 -10.78 -7.68
C PHE A 113 6.09 -9.86 -6.49
N VAL A 114 5.08 -9.53 -5.67
CA VAL A 114 5.28 -8.74 -4.44
C VAL A 114 6.17 -9.49 -3.45
N ALA A 115 5.93 -10.79 -3.26
CA ALA A 115 6.73 -11.64 -2.38
C ALA A 115 8.20 -11.72 -2.81
N ASP A 116 8.47 -11.89 -4.10
CA ASP A 116 9.85 -11.90 -4.64
C ASP A 116 10.56 -10.56 -4.44
N ARG A 117 9.84 -9.43 -4.53
CA ARG A 117 10.40 -8.11 -4.22
C ARG A 117 10.74 -8.00 -2.74
N LEU A 118 9.87 -8.48 -1.86
CA LEU A 118 10.13 -8.47 -0.41
C LEU A 118 11.32 -9.36 -0.05
N LEU A 119 11.42 -10.56 -0.62
CA LEU A 119 12.57 -11.45 -0.44
C LEU A 119 13.87 -10.78 -0.86
N THR A 120 13.87 -10.11 -2.02
CA THR A 120 15.03 -9.36 -2.51
C THR A 120 15.42 -8.24 -1.53
N ALA A 121 14.44 -7.50 -0.99
CA ALA A 121 14.67 -6.44 -0.01
C ALA A 121 15.20 -6.97 1.33
N LEU A 122 14.78 -8.16 1.74
CA LEU A 122 15.30 -8.88 2.92
C LEU A 122 16.69 -9.51 2.69
N GLY A 123 17.20 -9.50 1.45
CA GLY A 123 18.51 -10.03 1.09
C GLY A 123 18.52 -11.55 0.81
N HIS A 124 17.37 -12.15 0.48
CA HIS A 124 17.23 -13.57 0.15
C HIS A 124 16.93 -13.79 -1.33
N SER A 125 17.14 -15.02 -1.82
CA SER A 125 16.79 -15.33 -3.21
C SER A 125 15.28 -15.36 -3.42
N LYS A 126 14.88 -15.10 -4.67
CA LYS A 126 13.47 -15.14 -5.10
C LYS A 126 12.94 -16.57 -5.04
N LEU A 127 11.66 -16.71 -4.72
CA LEU A 127 11.01 -18.01 -4.59
C LEU A 127 10.16 -18.35 -5.82
N PHE A 128 9.49 -17.37 -6.42
CA PHE A 128 8.48 -17.61 -7.47
C PHE A 128 8.99 -17.27 -8.89
N GLY A 129 9.89 -16.29 -9.00
CA GLY A 129 10.35 -15.77 -10.29
C GLY A 129 9.25 -15.01 -11.06
N ALA A 130 8.23 -14.52 -10.35
CA ALA A 130 7.06 -13.92 -10.98
C ALA A 130 7.34 -12.50 -11.48
N SER A 131 6.70 -12.12 -12.58
CA SER A 131 6.69 -10.74 -13.09
C SER A 131 5.34 -10.09 -12.86
N ASN A 132 5.33 -8.77 -12.65
CA ASN A 132 4.10 -8.01 -12.47
C ASN A 132 3.16 -8.17 -13.67
N PRO A 133 1.94 -8.71 -13.49
CA PRO A 133 0.96 -8.86 -14.56
C PRO A 133 0.16 -7.58 -14.84
N PHE A 134 0.27 -6.55 -13.99
CA PHE A 134 -0.51 -5.32 -14.06
C PHE A 134 0.37 -4.11 -14.38
N ASP A 135 0.47 -3.78 -15.67
CA ASP A 135 1.19 -2.60 -16.18
C ASP A 135 0.73 -1.28 -15.54
N TRP A 136 -0.56 -1.17 -15.24
CA TRP A 136 -1.18 0.00 -14.64
C TRP A 136 -0.81 0.22 -13.17
N MET A 137 -0.28 -0.78 -12.47
CA MET A 137 0.21 -0.59 -11.10
C MET A 137 1.45 0.31 -11.05
N GLU A 138 2.28 0.31 -12.09
CA GLU A 138 3.44 1.21 -12.19
C GLU A 138 3.01 2.67 -12.43
N LEU A 139 1.96 2.88 -13.23
CA LEU A 139 1.41 4.20 -13.53
C LEU A 139 0.82 4.89 -12.29
N ILE A 140 0.24 4.10 -11.38
CA ILE A 140 -0.37 4.61 -10.14
C ILE A 140 0.71 5.09 -9.15
N SER A 141 1.84 4.40 -9.07
CA SER A 141 2.99 4.83 -8.26
C SER A 141 3.61 6.16 -8.73
N LEU A 142 3.48 6.48 -10.03
CA LEU A 142 3.98 7.73 -10.61
C LEU A 142 3.10 8.94 -10.29
N GLN A 143 1.78 8.78 -10.19
CA GLN A 143 0.86 9.90 -9.90
C GLN A 143 1.03 10.48 -8.49
N GLY A 144 1.56 9.70 -7.53
CA GLY A 144 1.90 10.18 -6.18
C GLY A 144 3.21 10.97 -6.11
N LYS A 145 4.00 11.04 -7.20
CA LYS A 145 5.29 11.75 -7.28
C LYS A 145 5.19 13.14 -7.89
N THR A 146 4.02 13.77 -7.92
CA THR A 146 3.94 15.21 -8.21
C THR A 146 4.58 15.98 -7.07
N ASN A 147 5.54 16.85 -7.40
CA ASN A 147 6.25 17.68 -6.43
C ASN A 147 5.26 18.42 -5.54
N PHE A 148 5.57 18.51 -4.24
CA PHE A 148 4.74 19.16 -3.23
C PHE A 148 4.33 20.60 -3.60
N PHE A 149 5.09 21.27 -4.48
CA PHE A 149 4.81 22.60 -5.02
C PHE A 149 3.82 22.65 -6.20
N GLU A 150 3.50 21.52 -6.83
CA GLU A 150 2.59 21.45 -7.99
C GLU A 150 1.17 21.01 -7.60
N LYS A 151 0.97 20.48 -6.38
CA LYS A 151 -0.38 20.22 -5.84
C LYS A 151 -1.07 21.55 -5.53
N ARG A 152 -1.91 22.04 -6.45
CA ARG A 152 -2.89 23.08 -6.12
C ARG A 152 -3.78 22.60 -4.98
N VAL A 153 -4.06 23.51 -4.05
CA VAL A 153 -4.81 23.39 -2.79
C VAL A 153 -6.27 22.93 -3.03
N GLY A 154 -6.44 21.70 -3.52
CA GLY A 154 -7.74 21.08 -3.80
C GLY A 154 -8.18 20.07 -2.73
N GLU A 155 -7.29 19.64 -1.84
CA GLU A 155 -7.54 18.58 -0.85
C GLU A 155 -8.15 19.07 0.48
N TYR A 156 -8.36 20.39 0.65
CA TYR A 156 -9.11 20.97 1.78
C TYR A 156 -10.55 21.37 1.43
N GLN A 157 -11.20 20.73 0.46
CA GLN A 157 -12.66 20.82 0.41
C GLN A 157 -13.25 19.95 1.54
N LYS A 158 -13.39 20.56 2.72
CA LYS A 158 -14.22 20.04 3.82
C LYS A 158 -15.54 19.53 3.23
N ALA A 159 -15.81 18.24 3.41
CA ALA A 159 -17.13 17.67 3.18
C ALA A 159 -18.13 18.39 4.10
N GLY A 160 -18.81 19.41 3.57
CA GLY A 160 -19.80 20.19 4.33
C GLY A 160 -19.91 21.68 4.00
N VAL A 161 -19.03 22.28 3.19
CA VAL A 161 -19.08 23.74 2.90
C VAL A 161 -19.61 24.04 1.50
N MET A 162 -20.73 23.41 1.09
CA MET A 162 -21.50 23.82 -0.10
C MET A 162 -23.01 23.74 0.12
N SER A 163 -23.48 24.19 1.29
CA SER A 163 -24.92 24.33 1.55
C SER A 163 -25.37 25.73 1.96
N SER A 164 -24.54 26.78 1.81
CA SER A 164 -24.97 28.13 2.20
C SER A 164 -24.29 29.29 1.48
N VAL A 165 -24.13 29.23 0.15
CA VAL A 165 -23.95 30.47 -0.63
C VAL A 165 -24.78 30.38 -1.91
N SER A 166 -26.07 30.62 -1.76
CA SER A 166 -26.97 30.99 -2.85
C SER A 166 -27.86 32.12 -2.36
N LYS A 167 -27.30 33.35 -2.38
CA LYS A 167 -27.98 34.64 -2.64
C LYS A 167 -27.19 35.80 -2.02
N GLY A 168 -26.83 36.76 -2.87
CA GLY A 168 -26.93 38.19 -2.55
C GLY A 168 -25.72 38.87 -1.88
N GLU A 169 -25.17 39.84 -2.63
CA GLU A 169 -24.78 41.19 -2.16
C GLU A 169 -23.44 41.42 -1.42
N LEU A 170 -22.56 42.14 -2.13
CA LEU A 170 -21.75 43.31 -1.75
C LEU A 170 -21.04 43.35 -0.37
N GLY A 171 -19.71 43.51 -0.40
CA GLY A 171 -18.95 44.18 0.67
C GLY A 171 -17.49 43.74 0.78
N GLU A 172 -16.56 44.68 0.60
CA GLU A 172 -15.13 44.51 0.92
C GLU A 172 -14.94 44.17 2.41
N ALA A 173 -14.22 43.10 2.71
CA ALA A 173 -13.70 42.85 4.05
C ALA A 173 -12.35 42.11 3.98
N GLU A 174 -11.37 42.69 4.69
CA GLU A 174 -9.98 42.26 4.79
C GLU A 174 -9.81 40.76 5.12
N VAL A 175 -8.90 40.11 4.40
CA VAL A 175 -8.42 38.76 4.73
C VAL A 175 -7.51 38.87 5.97
N LYS A 176 -8.10 38.76 7.17
CA LYS A 176 -7.31 38.43 8.37
C LYS A 176 -6.87 36.97 8.27
N GLY A 177 -5.60 36.78 7.95
CA GLY A 177 -4.93 35.49 8.03
C GLY A 177 -5.03 34.92 9.44
N PHE A 178 -5.52 33.69 9.54
CA PHE A 178 -5.57 32.93 10.79
C PHE A 178 -4.21 32.25 10.96
N ALA A 179 -3.35 32.81 11.81
CA ALA A 179 -2.15 32.15 12.27
C ALA A 179 -2.53 31.15 13.38
N LEU A 180 -2.08 29.90 13.25
CA LEU A 180 -2.07 28.94 14.33
C LEU A 180 -0.61 28.59 14.60
N ASP A 181 -0.02 29.34 15.53
CA ASP A 181 1.14 28.91 16.29
C ASP A 181 0.70 27.70 17.13
N VAL A 182 1.32 26.55 16.91
CA VAL A 182 1.32 25.47 17.88
C VAL A 182 2.70 24.82 17.87
N ASP A 183 3.53 25.32 18.79
CA ASP A 183 4.69 24.61 19.33
C ASP A 183 4.25 23.25 19.91
N PHE A 184 4.93 22.17 19.50
CA PHE A 184 5.52 21.10 20.33
C PHE A 184 6.30 20.12 19.43
#